data_AF-A0AAJ4ANM9-F1
#
_entry.id   AF-A0AAJ4ANM9-F1
#
_cell.length_a   1.000
_cell.length_b   1.000
_cell.length_c   1.000
_cell.angle_alpha   90.00
_cell.angle_beta   90.00
_cell.angle_gamma   90.00
#
_symmetry.space_group_name_H-M   'P 1'
#
loop_
_entity.id
_entity.type
_entity.pdbx_description
1 polymer ?
#
loop_
_entity_poly.entity_id
_entity_poly.type
_entity_poly.pdbx_seq_one_letter_code
_entity_poly.pdbx_strand_id
1 'polypeptide(L)'
;MAKKGFFSWFRKDKSKDEVKAPEAEVTTPVATEASDNQQDQDALARNEAERLEAERLEVEKAEAARLEAEHLEAEKVETARLEAQRVESERLEAQRAESERLEAQRVETERLEAQRVETERLEAQRVESERLEAQRVETERLEAQRVETERLEAQRVETERLEAQRVETERLEAQRVETERLEAQRVETERLEAQSEAQRVEAERLEAQRVEAERLEAEKAAEAARIEAERLEAESAAEALAAETAEVDVELQPEPQVKPVKEGFFARLKRGLKRTSENIGSGFVGLFKGKKIDDDLFEELEEQLLIADVGVETTTRLIDSLTEQASRKQLKDGEALYELLREEMQKTLEPVSIPLVPENADGPFVILMVGVNGVGKTTTIGKLAKQYQAQGKSVMLAAGDTFRAAAVEQLQVWGQRNDIPVIAQHTGADSASVLFDALQAARARNVDVLIADTAGRLQNKAHLMDELKKVVRVMKKLDENAPHEVMLTLDAGTGQNAISQADLFKKAVGVTGITISKLDGTAKGGVIFAIADKFGIPIRHIGVGEQIDDLRTFNAKDFVDALFTQESDENK
;
A
#
# COMPACT_ATOMS: atom_id res chain seq x y z
N MET A 1 -5.91 64.08 -41.05
CA MET A 1 -5.95 65.11 -42.12
C MET A 1 -4.64 65.08 -42.88
N ALA A 2 -4.71 65.35 -44.18
CA ALA A 2 -3.75 64.96 -45.19
C ALA A 2 -2.46 65.82 -45.25
N LYS A 3 -1.44 65.19 -45.85
CA LYS A 3 -0.13 65.67 -46.33
C LYS A 3 -0.12 67.08 -46.94
N LYS A 4 1.02 67.77 -46.78
CA LYS A 4 1.69 68.74 -47.70
C LYS A 4 3.06 69.07 -47.10
N GLY A 5 4.17 69.26 -47.80
CA GLY A 5 4.47 69.31 -49.23
C GLY A 5 6.00 69.47 -49.37
N PHE A 6 6.54 68.94 -50.47
CA PHE A 6 7.96 68.83 -50.80
C PHE A 6 8.42 70.01 -51.67
N PHE A 7 9.74 70.24 -51.68
CA PHE A 7 10.59 71.23 -52.34
C PHE A 7 10.20 71.75 -53.75
N SER A 8 10.59 73.02 -54.02
CA SER A 8 10.97 73.51 -55.36
C SER A 8 12.09 74.55 -55.26
N TRP A 9 12.87 74.66 -56.33
CA TRP A 9 14.25 75.10 -56.48
C TRP A 9 14.36 76.35 -57.39
N PHE A 10 15.24 77.28 -57.00
CA PHE A 10 16.15 78.16 -57.77
C PHE A 10 15.73 79.09 -58.95
N ARG A 11 16.29 80.32 -58.86
CA ARG A 11 17.01 81.15 -59.86
C ARG A 11 16.28 82.20 -60.72
N LYS A 12 16.73 83.46 -60.57
CA LYS A 12 17.57 84.27 -61.49
C LYS A 12 17.03 85.66 -61.92
N ASP A 13 17.88 86.66 -61.64
CA ASP A 13 18.32 87.82 -62.45
C ASP A 13 17.53 89.15 -62.63
N LYS A 14 18.35 90.22 -62.51
CA LYS A 14 18.34 91.57 -63.13
C LYS A 14 17.26 92.57 -62.69
N SER A 15 17.59 93.63 -61.95
CA SER A 15 18.26 94.89 -62.35
C SER A 15 17.52 95.70 -63.43
N LYS A 16 17.03 96.89 -63.08
CA LYS A 16 17.71 98.19 -63.32
C LYS A 16 16.80 99.38 -62.97
N ASP A 17 17.49 100.43 -62.56
CA ASP A 17 17.07 101.79 -62.23
C ASP A 17 16.21 102.47 -63.30
N GLU A 18 15.50 103.55 -62.96
CA GLU A 18 15.95 104.90 -63.38
C GLU A 18 15.09 106.04 -62.83
N VAL A 19 15.81 107.13 -62.58
CA VAL A 19 15.42 108.41 -62.03
C VAL A 19 14.70 109.27 -63.07
N LYS A 20 13.70 110.02 -62.62
CA LYS A 20 13.03 111.10 -63.35
C LYS A 20 13.96 112.31 -63.53
N ALA A 21 14.19 112.72 -64.78
CA ALA A 21 14.09 114.10 -65.26
C ALA A 21 14.05 114.08 -66.80
N PRO A 22 13.33 115.02 -67.44
CA PRO A 22 14.10 116.06 -68.10
C PRO A 22 13.51 117.46 -67.92
N GLU A 23 14.41 118.44 -67.92
CA GLU A 23 14.13 119.86 -68.10
C GLU A 23 13.78 120.15 -69.57
N ALA A 24 13.03 121.22 -69.80
CA ALA A 24 13.00 121.92 -71.08
C ALA A 24 12.86 123.42 -70.80
N GLU A 25 13.95 124.15 -71.04
CA GLU A 25 13.98 125.60 -71.25
C GLU A 25 13.23 125.97 -72.54
N VAL A 26 12.54 127.12 -72.56
CA VAL A 26 12.49 128.00 -73.74
C VAL A 26 12.46 129.47 -73.30
N THR A 27 13.55 130.13 -73.68
CA THR A 27 13.88 131.53 -73.97
C THR A 27 12.78 132.61 -74.09
N THR A 28 13.18 133.84 -73.69
CA THR A 28 12.60 135.19 -73.87
C THR A 28 12.50 135.63 -75.35
N PRO A 29 11.95 136.83 -75.72
CA PRO A 29 12.81 138.04 -75.77
C PRO A 29 12.14 139.46 -75.66
N VAL A 30 13.02 140.48 -75.58
CA VAL A 30 12.89 141.94 -75.92
C VAL A 30 12.12 142.84 -74.91
N ALA A 31 12.54 144.03 -74.45
CA ALA A 31 13.57 145.09 -74.70
C ALA A 31 13.68 145.95 -73.39
N THR A 32 14.64 146.84 -73.06
CA THR A 32 15.58 147.72 -73.80
C THR A 32 16.64 148.33 -72.83
N GLU A 33 17.78 148.75 -73.42
CA GLU A 33 18.84 149.73 -73.01
C GLU A 33 19.76 149.43 -71.79
N ALA A 34 21.10 149.59 -71.79
CA ALA A 34 22.10 150.29 -72.63
C ALA A 34 23.53 149.67 -72.48
N SER A 35 24.50 150.06 -73.34
CA SER A 35 25.78 149.38 -73.67
C SER A 35 27.08 149.89 -72.98
N ASP A 36 28.07 149.00 -72.78
CA ASP A 36 29.40 148.98 -73.46
C ASP A 36 30.39 147.92 -72.88
N ASN A 37 31.28 147.40 -73.75
CA ASN A 37 32.61 146.76 -73.52
C ASN A 37 32.74 145.20 -73.54
N GLN A 38 33.49 144.63 -74.50
CA GLN A 38 33.64 143.16 -74.68
C GLN A 38 34.98 142.76 -75.35
N GLN A 39 35.96 142.27 -74.57
CA GLN A 39 37.13 141.53 -75.08
C GLN A 39 37.84 140.59 -74.05
N ASP A 40 37.38 140.49 -72.79
CA ASP A 40 38.00 139.65 -71.73
C ASP A 40 37.37 138.24 -71.55
N GLN A 41 36.34 137.86 -72.31
CA GLN A 41 35.47 136.71 -71.97
C GLN A 41 35.96 135.32 -72.43
N ASP A 42 36.81 135.19 -73.45
CA ASP A 42 37.11 133.86 -74.05
C ASP A 42 38.20 133.03 -73.35
N ALA A 43 39.08 133.63 -72.55
CA ALA A 43 40.13 132.90 -71.82
C ALA A 43 39.63 132.23 -70.53
N LEU A 44 38.50 132.71 -69.99
CA LEU A 44 37.88 132.19 -68.76
C LEU A 44 37.20 130.82 -69.00
N ALA A 45 36.54 130.62 -70.14
CA ALA A 45 35.71 129.44 -70.39
C ALA A 45 36.48 128.10 -70.50
N ARG A 46 37.72 128.10 -71.01
CA ARG A 46 38.53 126.86 -71.12
C ARG A 46 39.06 126.35 -69.77
N ASN A 47 39.52 127.26 -68.92
CA ASN A 47 39.98 126.92 -67.57
C ASN A 47 38.82 126.40 -66.70
N GLU A 48 37.60 126.86 -66.96
CA GLU A 48 36.41 126.44 -66.22
C GLU A 48 35.98 125.01 -66.58
N ALA A 49 36.08 124.61 -67.86
CA ALA A 49 35.76 123.25 -68.30
C ALA A 49 36.74 122.19 -67.76
N GLU A 50 38.05 122.46 -67.78
CA GLU A 50 39.05 121.54 -67.22
C GLU A 50 38.90 121.37 -65.69
N ARG A 51 38.51 122.44 -64.98
CA ARG A 51 38.20 122.37 -63.54
C ARG A 51 37.00 121.48 -63.26
N LEU A 52 35.94 121.57 -64.04
CA LEU A 52 34.73 120.76 -63.86
C LEU A 52 34.99 119.27 -64.17
N GLU A 53 35.80 118.95 -65.17
CA GLU A 53 36.14 117.55 -65.48
C GLU A 53 37.04 116.93 -64.39
N ALA A 54 38.00 117.70 -63.87
CA ALA A 54 38.80 117.28 -62.72
C ALA A 54 37.93 117.04 -61.47
N GLU A 55 36.97 117.92 -61.20
CA GLU A 55 36.04 117.79 -60.07
C GLU A 55 35.12 116.56 -60.22
N ARG A 56 34.64 116.26 -61.44
CA ARG A 56 33.83 115.04 -61.69
C ARG A 56 34.64 113.76 -61.47
N LEU A 57 35.88 113.71 -61.93
CA LEU A 57 36.78 112.57 -61.70
C LEU A 57 37.15 112.40 -60.23
N GLU A 58 37.26 113.48 -59.45
CA GLU A 58 37.45 113.39 -58.01
C GLU A 58 36.20 112.84 -57.30
N VAL A 59 34.99 113.27 -57.69
CA VAL A 59 33.74 112.73 -57.15
C VAL A 59 33.59 111.25 -57.46
N GLU A 60 33.86 110.82 -58.70
CA GLU A 60 33.77 109.40 -59.10
C GLU A 60 34.79 108.54 -58.34
N LYS A 61 36.02 109.04 -58.15
CA LYS A 61 37.03 108.35 -57.32
C LYS A 61 36.61 108.27 -55.85
N ALA A 62 36.00 109.33 -55.31
CA ALA A 62 35.49 109.33 -53.94
C ALA A 62 34.33 108.35 -53.76
N GLU A 63 33.43 108.24 -54.74
CA GLU A 63 32.33 107.29 -54.74
C GLU A 63 32.82 105.84 -54.87
N ALA A 64 33.79 105.57 -55.76
CA ALA A 64 34.42 104.26 -55.88
C ALA A 64 35.14 103.85 -54.57
N ALA A 65 35.88 104.77 -53.94
CA ALA A 65 36.53 104.52 -52.66
C ALA A 65 35.53 104.25 -51.53
N ARG A 66 34.36 104.92 -51.55
CA ARG A 66 33.28 104.68 -50.59
C ARG A 66 32.67 103.29 -50.77
N LEU A 67 32.38 102.88 -52.00
CA LEU A 67 31.83 101.56 -52.30
C LEU A 67 32.82 100.44 -51.95
N GLU A 68 34.12 100.64 -52.19
CA GLU A 68 35.16 99.70 -51.78
C GLU A 68 35.24 99.59 -50.24
N ALA A 69 35.14 100.71 -49.52
CA ALA A 69 35.08 100.70 -48.06
C ALA A 69 33.82 99.98 -47.52
N GLU A 70 32.64 100.22 -48.11
CA GLU A 70 31.40 99.52 -47.75
C GLU A 70 31.48 98.00 -48.03
N HIS A 71 32.10 97.58 -49.15
CA HIS A 71 32.32 96.17 -49.46
C HIS A 71 33.29 95.50 -48.47
N LEU A 72 34.39 96.16 -48.13
CA LEU A 72 35.35 95.66 -47.13
C LEU A 72 34.72 95.58 -45.74
N GLU A 73 33.81 96.49 -45.39
CA GLU A 73 33.06 96.42 -44.14
C GLU A 73 32.05 95.26 -44.14
N ALA A 74 31.32 95.06 -45.24
CA ALA A 74 30.41 93.93 -45.40
C ALA A 74 31.14 92.57 -45.32
N GLU A 75 32.30 92.44 -45.96
CA GLU A 75 33.13 91.23 -45.91
C GLU A 75 33.67 90.95 -44.49
N LYS A 76 34.04 91.99 -43.74
CA LYS A 76 34.41 91.85 -42.32
C LYS A 76 33.25 91.39 -41.45
N VAL A 77 32.04 91.88 -41.70
CA VAL A 77 30.83 91.45 -40.97
C VAL A 77 30.47 90.01 -41.31
N GLU A 78 30.59 89.62 -42.58
CA GLU A 78 30.33 88.24 -43.02
C GLU A 78 31.36 87.25 -42.43
N THR A 79 32.64 87.59 -42.46
CA THR A 79 33.69 86.76 -41.84
C THR A 79 33.50 86.63 -40.33
N ALA A 80 33.23 87.73 -39.62
CA ALA A 80 32.92 87.70 -38.19
C ALA A 80 31.66 86.85 -37.87
N ARG A 81 30.64 86.89 -38.73
CA ARG A 81 29.43 86.07 -38.57
C ARG A 81 29.72 84.58 -38.77
N LEU A 82 30.51 84.22 -39.77
CA LEU A 82 30.90 82.83 -40.03
C LEU A 82 31.79 82.28 -38.92
N GLU A 83 32.72 83.08 -38.40
CA GLU A 83 33.52 82.73 -37.22
C GLU A 83 32.64 82.50 -35.98
N ALA A 84 31.67 83.39 -35.73
CA ALA A 84 30.73 83.23 -34.62
C ALA A 84 29.87 81.95 -34.76
N GLN A 85 29.36 81.66 -35.96
CA GLN A 85 28.62 80.43 -36.25
C GLN A 85 29.48 79.17 -36.05
N ARG A 86 30.75 79.22 -36.47
CA ARG A 86 31.69 78.11 -36.28
C ARG A 86 31.94 77.85 -34.80
N VAL A 87 32.23 78.89 -34.02
CA VAL A 87 32.45 78.77 -32.56
C VAL A 87 31.20 78.25 -31.85
N GLU A 88 30.00 78.69 -32.26
CA GLU A 88 28.75 78.17 -31.71
C GLU A 88 28.54 76.69 -32.04
N SER A 89 28.85 76.27 -33.27
CA SER A 89 28.76 74.86 -33.68
C SER A 89 29.74 73.96 -32.92
N GLU A 90 31.01 74.37 -32.79
CA GLU A 90 32.03 73.66 -32.01
C GLU A 90 31.64 73.55 -30.52
N ARG A 91 31.04 74.60 -29.96
CA ARG A 91 30.52 74.58 -28.57
C ARG A 91 29.37 73.59 -28.39
N LEU A 92 28.41 73.56 -29.32
CA LEU A 92 27.28 72.64 -29.26
C LEU A 92 27.71 71.18 -29.45
N GLU A 93 28.67 70.91 -30.33
CA GLU A 93 29.27 69.58 -30.49
C GLU A 93 30.00 69.14 -29.21
N ALA A 94 30.78 70.03 -28.59
CA ALA A 94 31.43 69.75 -27.31
C ALA A 94 30.42 69.44 -26.20
N GLN A 95 29.32 70.21 -26.10
CA GLN A 95 28.26 69.96 -25.11
C GLN A 95 27.55 68.62 -25.34
N ARG A 96 27.29 68.24 -26.60
CA ARG A 96 26.69 66.94 -26.93
C ARG A 96 27.62 65.79 -26.57
N ALA A 97 28.90 65.89 -26.93
CA ALA A 97 29.91 64.88 -26.59
C ALA A 97 30.09 64.72 -25.07
N GLU A 98 30.02 65.82 -24.31
CA GLU A 98 30.05 65.76 -22.84
C GLU A 98 28.79 65.09 -22.27
N SER A 99 27.60 65.43 -22.78
CA SER A 99 26.35 64.80 -22.37
C SER A 99 26.34 63.28 -22.65
N GLU A 100 26.78 62.86 -23.83
CA GLU A 100 26.86 61.45 -24.21
C GLU A 100 27.85 60.68 -23.33
N ARG A 101 28.99 61.29 -22.97
CA ARG A 101 29.96 60.69 -22.04
C ARG A 101 29.38 60.52 -20.64
N LEU A 102 28.68 61.51 -20.13
CA LEU A 102 28.03 61.44 -18.81
C LEU A 102 26.92 60.40 -18.78
N GLU A 103 26.12 60.29 -19.86
CA GLU A 103 25.10 59.25 -19.99
C GLU A 103 25.72 57.85 -20.04
N ALA A 104 26.79 57.66 -20.82
CA ALA A 104 27.52 56.39 -20.86
C ALA A 104 28.11 56.00 -19.50
N GLN A 105 28.71 56.95 -18.77
CA GLN A 105 29.20 56.72 -17.40
C GLN A 105 28.08 56.31 -16.43
N ARG A 106 26.92 56.97 -16.50
CA ARG A 106 25.76 56.63 -15.65
C ARG A 106 25.25 55.21 -15.93
N VAL A 107 25.10 54.85 -17.19
CA VAL A 107 24.65 53.50 -17.59
C VAL A 107 25.67 52.44 -17.14
N GLU A 108 26.96 52.71 -17.23
CA GLU A 108 28.01 51.81 -16.74
C GLU A 108 27.95 51.64 -15.22
N THR A 109 27.75 52.73 -14.47
CA THR A 109 27.60 52.65 -13.00
C THR A 109 26.35 51.87 -12.58
N GLU A 110 25.20 52.13 -13.21
CA GLU A 110 23.95 51.40 -12.92
C GLU A 110 24.09 49.91 -13.25
N ARG A 111 24.80 49.57 -14.34
CA ARG A 111 25.08 48.18 -14.70
C ARG A 111 25.97 47.48 -13.68
N LEU A 112 27.02 48.14 -13.20
CA LEU A 112 27.91 47.58 -12.18
C LEU A 112 27.20 47.41 -10.83
N GLU A 113 26.34 48.36 -10.44
CA GLU A 113 25.50 48.23 -9.25
C GLU A 113 24.51 47.06 -9.37
N ALA A 114 23.85 46.91 -10.51
CA ALA A 114 22.95 45.78 -10.77
C ALA A 114 23.69 44.43 -10.69
N GLN A 115 24.88 44.33 -11.28
CA GLN A 115 25.71 43.12 -11.19
C GLN A 115 26.11 42.80 -9.74
N ARG A 116 26.48 43.81 -8.94
CA ARG A 116 26.83 43.61 -7.52
C ARG A 116 25.64 43.08 -6.71
N VAL A 117 24.47 43.68 -6.87
CA VAL A 117 23.24 43.24 -6.19
C VAL A 117 22.87 41.82 -6.59
N GLU A 118 23.02 41.45 -7.87
CA GLU A 118 22.79 40.09 -8.33
C GLU A 118 23.76 39.09 -7.70
N THR A 119 25.06 39.43 -7.63
CA THR A 119 26.06 38.57 -6.98
C THR A 119 25.80 38.38 -5.49
N GLU A 120 25.50 39.45 -4.75
CA GLU A 120 25.17 39.37 -3.31
C GLU A 120 23.90 38.54 -3.07
N ARG A 121 22.90 38.65 -3.96
CA ARG A 121 21.68 37.83 -3.89
C ARG A 121 21.97 36.35 -4.11
N LEU A 122 22.80 36.00 -5.09
CA LEU A 122 23.17 34.62 -5.37
C LEU A 122 24.00 34.00 -4.23
N GLU A 123 24.91 34.78 -3.63
CA GLU A 123 25.65 34.36 -2.45
C GLU A 123 24.72 34.13 -1.24
N ALA A 124 23.78 35.04 -0.99
CA ALA A 124 22.79 34.87 0.07
C ALA A 124 21.93 33.62 -0.12
N GLN A 125 21.45 33.36 -1.35
CA GLN A 125 20.69 32.16 -1.68
C GLN A 125 21.51 30.88 -1.47
N ARG A 126 22.79 30.90 -1.85
CA ARG A 126 23.68 29.76 -1.64
C ARG A 126 23.88 29.46 -0.15
N VAL A 127 24.16 30.48 0.66
CA VAL A 127 24.34 30.31 2.11
C VAL A 127 23.06 29.79 2.77
N GLU A 128 21.88 30.28 2.35
CA GLU A 128 20.60 29.78 2.83
C GLU A 128 20.38 28.31 2.46
N SER A 129 20.73 27.92 1.22
CA SER A 129 20.63 26.53 0.77
C SER A 129 21.56 25.58 1.55
N GLU A 130 22.82 25.97 1.77
CA GLU A 130 23.79 25.20 2.55
C GLU A 130 23.31 25.05 4.01
N ARG A 131 22.72 26.09 4.59
CA ARG A 131 22.16 26.05 5.95
C ARG A 131 20.96 25.11 6.06
N LEU A 132 20.04 25.13 5.10
CA LEU A 132 18.88 24.25 5.07
C LEU A 132 19.30 22.78 4.87
N GLU A 133 20.30 22.53 4.03
CA GLU A 133 20.87 21.19 3.85
C GLU A 133 21.51 20.67 5.14
N ALA A 134 22.31 21.51 5.82
CA ALA A 134 22.90 21.15 7.10
C ALA A 134 21.85 20.83 8.17
N GLN A 135 20.77 21.62 8.26
CA GLN A 135 19.65 21.35 9.16
C GLN A 135 18.95 20.02 8.85
N ARG A 136 18.73 19.72 7.56
CA ARG A 136 18.11 18.45 7.15
C ARG A 136 18.97 17.25 7.55
N VAL A 137 20.28 17.31 7.29
CA VAL A 137 21.22 16.24 7.67
C VAL A 137 21.24 16.04 9.19
N GLU A 138 21.20 17.13 9.97
CA GLU A 138 21.13 17.05 11.43
C GLU A 138 19.82 16.40 11.90
N THR A 139 18.67 16.77 11.31
CA THR A 139 17.39 16.14 11.65
C THR A 139 17.35 14.65 11.32
N GLU A 140 17.82 14.26 10.13
CA GLU A 140 17.88 12.85 9.72
C GLU A 140 18.80 12.04 10.64
N ARG A 141 19.93 12.63 11.08
CA ARG A 141 20.84 12.00 12.03
C ARG A 141 20.20 11.81 13.41
N LEU A 142 19.47 12.79 13.91
CA LEU A 142 18.77 12.69 15.19
C LEU A 142 17.64 11.66 15.13
N GLU A 143 16.89 11.59 14.03
CA GLU A 143 15.88 10.56 13.81
C GLU A 143 16.50 9.16 13.76
N ALA A 144 17.61 8.99 13.03
CA ALA A 144 18.33 7.71 12.97
C ALA A 144 18.81 7.26 14.36
N GLN A 145 19.36 8.18 15.17
CA GLN A 145 19.77 7.88 16.54
C GLN A 145 18.59 7.47 17.43
N ARG A 146 17.43 8.14 17.32
CA ARG A 146 16.22 7.77 18.06
C ARG A 146 15.73 6.37 17.70
N VAL A 147 15.67 6.05 16.41
CA VAL A 147 15.27 4.72 15.93
C VAL A 147 16.24 3.64 16.44
N GLU A 148 17.54 3.93 16.45
CA GLU A 148 18.54 3.00 17.00
C GLU A 148 18.36 2.78 18.51
N THR A 149 18.10 3.83 19.28
CA THR A 149 17.84 3.70 20.73
C THR A 149 16.57 2.91 21.02
N GLU A 150 15.46 3.20 20.33
CA GLU A 150 14.20 2.46 20.49
C GLU A 150 14.36 0.98 20.10
N ARG A 151 15.16 0.69 19.06
CA ARG A 151 15.48 -0.69 18.67
C ARG A 151 16.28 -1.43 19.73
N LEU A 152 17.27 -0.79 20.34
CA LEU A 152 18.07 -1.39 21.40
C LEU A 152 17.23 -1.64 22.66
N GLU A 153 16.33 -0.73 23.01
CA GLU A 153 15.38 -0.94 24.12
C GLU A 153 14.41 -2.09 23.84
N ALA A 154 13.84 -2.16 22.63
CA ALA A 154 12.96 -3.25 22.23
C ALA A 154 13.68 -4.62 22.27
N GLN A 155 14.93 -4.68 21.82
CA GLN A 155 15.74 -5.89 21.91
C GLN A 155 15.97 -6.33 23.36
N ARG A 156 16.25 -5.38 24.27
CA ARG A 156 16.43 -5.69 25.70
C ARG A 156 15.16 -6.26 26.33
N VAL A 157 14.00 -5.64 26.07
CA VAL A 157 12.71 -6.12 26.56
C VAL A 157 12.38 -7.52 26.01
N GLU A 158 12.70 -7.78 24.74
CA GLU A 158 12.52 -9.10 24.14
C GLU A 158 13.43 -10.15 24.80
N THR A 159 14.70 -9.82 25.06
CA THR A 159 15.61 -10.74 25.76
C THR A 159 15.14 -11.05 27.18
N GLU A 160 14.72 -10.06 27.95
CA GLU A 160 14.20 -10.26 29.32
C GLU A 160 12.93 -11.11 29.31
N ARG A 161 12.05 -10.91 28.32
CA ARG A 161 10.83 -11.71 28.14
C ARG A 161 11.14 -13.17 27.80
N LEU A 162 12.12 -13.42 26.92
CA LEU A 162 12.52 -14.78 26.56
C LEU A 162 13.18 -15.52 27.74
N GLU A 163 13.97 -14.81 28.55
CA GLU A 163 14.53 -15.36 29.79
C GLU A 163 13.41 -15.69 30.79
N ALA A 164 12.44 -14.80 30.99
CA ALA A 164 11.30 -15.06 31.86
C ALA A 164 10.47 -16.26 31.40
N GLN A 165 10.21 -16.39 30.09
CA GLN A 165 9.51 -17.54 29.52
C GLN A 165 10.29 -18.84 29.73
N ARG A 166 11.62 -18.84 29.55
CA ARG A 166 12.46 -20.01 29.82
C ARG A 166 12.35 -20.46 31.26
N VAL A 167 12.45 -19.53 32.21
CA VAL A 167 12.34 -19.84 33.65
C VAL A 167 10.95 -20.41 33.98
N GLU A 168 9.89 -19.86 33.38
CA GLU A 168 8.53 -20.38 33.55
C GLU A 168 8.39 -21.80 32.97
N THR A 169 8.94 -22.07 31.78
CA THR A 169 8.90 -23.41 31.18
C THR A 169 9.68 -24.44 32.00
N GLU A 170 10.88 -24.10 32.46
CA GLU A 170 11.70 -24.97 33.31
C GLU A 170 10.97 -25.28 34.64
N ARG A 171 10.25 -24.30 35.19
CA ARG A 171 9.43 -24.47 36.40
C ARG A 171 8.24 -25.40 36.17
N LEU A 172 7.52 -25.25 35.05
CA LEU A 172 6.38 -26.11 34.72
C LEU A 172 6.82 -27.55 34.43
N GLU A 173 7.96 -27.73 33.76
CA GLU A 173 8.55 -29.06 33.55
C GLU A 173 8.95 -29.71 34.88
N ALA A 174 9.58 -28.97 35.78
CA ALA A 174 9.92 -29.48 37.12
C ALA A 174 8.67 -29.90 37.91
N GLN A 175 7.60 -29.10 37.86
CA GLN A 175 6.33 -29.45 38.49
C GLN A 175 5.70 -30.72 37.89
N ARG A 176 5.75 -30.88 36.56
CA ARG A 176 5.24 -32.08 35.89
C ARG A 176 6.00 -33.34 36.30
N VAL A 177 7.32 -33.27 36.34
CA VAL A 177 8.16 -34.40 36.77
C VAL A 177 7.87 -34.77 38.23
N GLU A 178 7.65 -33.78 39.10
CA GLU A 178 7.26 -34.02 40.48
C GLU A 178 5.88 -34.69 40.59
N THR A 179 4.88 -34.23 39.82
CA THR A 179 3.55 -34.86 39.79
C THR A 179 3.58 -36.29 39.28
N GLU A 180 4.30 -36.56 38.18
CA GLU A 180 4.44 -37.91 37.63
C GLU A 180 5.14 -38.85 38.61
N ARG A 181 6.13 -38.35 39.36
CA ARG A 181 6.81 -39.11 40.41
C ARG A 181 5.88 -39.46 41.57
N LEU A 182 5.04 -38.52 42.02
CA LEU A 182 4.07 -38.76 43.08
C LEU A 182 2.98 -39.74 42.66
N GLU A 183 2.50 -39.66 41.41
CA GLU A 183 1.55 -40.63 40.86
C GLU A 183 2.17 -42.03 40.76
N ALA A 184 3.42 -42.14 40.28
CA ALA A 184 4.13 -43.41 40.23
C ALA A 184 4.30 -44.05 41.62
N GLN A 185 4.65 -43.24 42.64
CA GLN A 185 4.73 -43.71 44.02
C GLN A 185 3.37 -44.19 44.55
N ARG A 186 2.28 -43.49 44.24
CA ARG A 186 0.92 -43.90 44.64
C ARG A 186 0.52 -45.24 44.02
N VAL A 187 0.76 -45.42 42.72
CA VAL A 187 0.46 -46.67 42.02
C VAL A 187 1.29 -47.84 42.58
N GLU A 188 2.56 -47.60 42.92
CA GLU A 188 3.41 -48.60 43.55
C GLU A 188 2.88 -49.00 44.94
N THR A 189 2.45 -48.03 45.76
CA THR A 189 1.85 -48.32 47.07
C THR A 189 0.54 -49.09 46.95
N GLU A 190 -0.37 -48.69 46.06
CA GLU A 190 -1.65 -49.40 45.84
C GLU A 190 -1.41 -50.83 45.34
N ARG A 191 -0.40 -51.05 44.49
CA ARG A 191 -0.02 -52.39 44.02
C ARG A 191 0.51 -53.27 45.15
N LEU A 192 1.33 -52.73 46.06
CA LEU A 192 1.86 -53.47 47.21
C LEU A 192 0.74 -53.82 48.20
N GLU A 193 -0.18 -52.89 48.45
CA GLU A 193 -1.37 -53.14 49.28
C GLU A 193 -2.23 -54.26 48.69
N ALA A 194 -2.54 -54.20 47.38
CA ALA A 194 -3.30 -55.24 46.69
C ALA A 194 -2.61 -56.61 46.71
N GLN A 195 -1.27 -56.65 46.58
CA GLN A 195 -0.51 -57.89 46.72
C GLN A 195 -0.59 -58.48 48.14
N SER A 196 -0.51 -57.63 49.17
CA SER A 196 -0.63 -58.06 50.56
C SER A 196 -2.04 -58.57 50.91
N GLU A 197 -3.07 -57.94 50.35
CA GLU A 197 -4.46 -58.36 50.52
C GLU A 197 -4.72 -59.70 49.81
N ALA A 198 -4.22 -59.86 48.58
CA ALA A 198 -4.31 -61.13 47.86
C ALA A 198 -3.63 -62.29 48.64
N GLN A 199 -2.45 -62.05 49.22
CA GLN A 199 -1.76 -63.04 50.06
C GLN A 199 -2.56 -63.39 51.32
N ARG A 200 -3.24 -62.41 51.94
CA ARG A 200 -4.11 -62.68 53.10
C ARG A 200 -5.32 -63.53 52.73
N VAL A 201 -6.00 -63.20 51.63
CA VAL A 201 -7.16 -63.96 51.15
C VAL A 201 -6.76 -65.39 50.78
N GLU A 202 -5.60 -65.58 50.14
CA GLU A 202 -5.08 -66.92 49.82
C GLU A 202 -4.74 -67.73 51.10
N ALA A 203 -4.12 -67.10 52.10
CA ALA A 203 -3.84 -67.74 53.38
C ALA A 203 -5.11 -68.15 54.13
N GLU A 204 -6.12 -67.26 54.19
CA GLU A 204 -7.43 -67.56 54.80
C GLU A 204 -8.14 -68.71 54.06
N ARG A 205 -8.06 -68.74 52.72
CA ARG A 205 -8.61 -69.84 51.91
C ARG A 205 -7.93 -71.17 52.20
N LEU A 206 -6.59 -71.20 52.29
CA LEU A 206 -5.83 -72.41 52.61
C LEU A 206 -6.12 -72.90 54.03
N GLU A 207 -6.28 -71.99 54.98
CA GLU A 207 -6.67 -72.33 56.35
C GLU A 207 -8.11 -72.90 56.40
N ALA A 208 -9.05 -72.29 55.69
CA ALA A 208 -10.41 -72.82 55.56
C ALA A 208 -10.43 -74.21 54.92
N GLN A 209 -9.65 -74.44 53.86
CA GLN A 209 -9.49 -75.75 53.25
C GLN A 209 -8.87 -76.79 54.21
N ARG A 210 -7.90 -76.38 55.04
CA ARG A 210 -7.31 -77.26 56.05
C ARG A 210 -8.32 -77.65 57.12
N VAL A 211 -9.09 -76.68 57.64
CA VAL A 211 -10.14 -76.91 58.64
C VAL A 211 -11.25 -77.80 58.05
N GLU A 212 -11.63 -77.59 56.80
CA GLU A 212 -12.60 -78.43 56.10
C GLU A 212 -12.06 -79.85 55.88
N ALA A 213 -10.80 -80.00 55.50
CA ALA A 213 -10.14 -81.30 55.37
C ALA A 213 -10.06 -82.04 56.71
N GLU A 214 -9.68 -81.37 57.80
CA GLU A 214 -9.67 -81.93 59.16
C GLU A 214 -11.08 -82.31 59.61
N ARG A 215 -12.09 -81.49 59.29
CA ARG A 215 -13.51 -81.81 59.57
C ARG A 215 -13.96 -83.02 58.78
N LEU A 216 -13.61 -83.14 57.51
CA LEU A 216 -13.92 -84.29 56.66
C LEU A 216 -13.18 -85.55 57.13
N GLU A 217 -11.95 -85.45 57.62
CA GLU A 217 -11.24 -86.57 58.23
C GLU A 217 -11.88 -86.99 59.56
N ALA A 218 -12.29 -86.04 60.40
CA ALA A 218 -13.01 -86.32 61.63
C ALA A 218 -14.40 -86.92 61.35
N GLU A 219 -15.09 -86.43 60.31
CA GLU A 219 -16.37 -86.97 59.83
C GLU A 219 -16.18 -88.37 59.25
N LYS A 220 -15.16 -88.62 58.43
CA LYS A 220 -14.80 -89.96 57.95
C LYS A 220 -14.39 -90.90 59.08
N ALA A 221 -13.73 -90.42 60.13
CA ALA A 221 -13.39 -91.23 61.30
C ALA A 221 -14.62 -91.54 62.15
N ALA A 222 -15.52 -90.57 62.32
CA ALA A 222 -16.80 -90.75 62.98
C ALA A 222 -17.72 -91.67 62.16
N GLU A 223 -17.70 -91.55 60.84
CA GLU A 223 -18.41 -92.40 59.89
C GLU A 223 -17.79 -93.78 59.84
N ALA A 224 -16.47 -93.95 59.92
CA ALA A 224 -15.84 -95.26 60.06
C ALA A 224 -16.20 -95.92 61.39
N ALA A 225 -16.26 -95.16 62.49
CA ALA A 225 -16.75 -95.64 63.78
C ALA A 225 -18.25 -95.97 63.73
N ARG A 226 -19.03 -95.18 62.98
CA ARG A 226 -20.45 -95.40 62.74
C ARG A 226 -20.70 -96.57 61.80
N ILE A 227 -19.83 -96.83 60.82
CA ILE A 227 -19.82 -98.00 59.92
C ILE A 227 -19.35 -99.23 60.67
N GLU A 228 -18.50 -99.12 61.69
CA GLU A 228 -18.17 -100.26 62.57
C GLU A 228 -19.32 -100.57 63.53
N ALA A 229 -20.01 -99.54 64.04
CA ALA A 229 -21.27 -99.69 64.79
C ALA A 229 -22.42 -100.19 63.90
N GLU A 230 -22.52 -99.69 62.66
CA GLU A 230 -23.46 -100.13 61.64
C GLU A 230 -23.03 -101.46 61.04
N ARG A 231 -21.77 -101.92 61.10
CA ARG A 231 -21.39 -103.30 60.71
C ARG A 231 -21.85 -104.29 61.77
N LEU A 232 -21.90 -103.86 63.04
CA LEU A 232 -22.56 -104.57 64.13
C LEU A 232 -24.10 -104.53 64.01
N GLU A 233 -24.69 -103.46 63.47
CA GLU A 233 -26.14 -103.36 63.21
C GLU A 233 -26.58 -103.87 61.81
N ALA A 234 -25.69 -103.96 60.82
CA ALA A 234 -25.96 -104.36 59.43
C ALA A 234 -25.61 -105.84 59.17
N GLU A 235 -25.09 -106.55 60.17
CA GLU A 235 -25.37 -107.98 60.29
C GLU A 235 -26.87 -108.23 60.62
N SER A 236 -27.61 -107.20 61.09
CA SER A 236 -29.03 -107.28 61.43
C SER A 236 -30.00 -106.54 60.48
N ALA A 237 -29.51 -105.86 59.44
CA ALA A 237 -30.35 -105.09 58.52
C ALA A 237 -29.83 -105.12 57.08
N ALA A 238 -29.94 -106.30 56.46
CA ALA A 238 -29.94 -106.41 55.01
C ALA A 238 -31.31 -105.98 54.46
N GLU A 239 -31.43 -104.79 53.87
CA GLU A 239 -32.34 -104.46 52.75
C GLU A 239 -32.33 -102.97 52.37
N ALA A 240 -32.27 -102.71 51.06
CA ALA A 240 -32.79 -101.55 50.30
C ALA A 240 -31.84 -100.41 49.82
N LEU A 241 -31.56 -100.46 48.49
CA LEU A 241 -31.51 -99.42 47.43
C LEU A 241 -30.83 -98.04 47.70
N ALA A 242 -29.86 -97.52 46.94
CA ALA A 242 -29.61 -97.35 45.49
C ALA A 242 -30.15 -96.04 44.84
N ALA A 243 -29.20 -95.24 44.30
CA ALA A 243 -29.26 -94.26 43.17
C ALA A 243 -29.88 -92.85 43.46
N GLU A 244 -29.51 -91.69 42.87
CA GLU A 244 -28.66 -91.28 41.72
C GLU A 244 -28.55 -89.70 41.62
N THR A 245 -27.46 -89.15 41.04
CA THR A 245 -27.28 -87.99 40.07
C THR A 245 -28.10 -86.67 40.12
N ALA A 246 -27.77 -85.49 39.55
CA ALA A 246 -26.64 -84.85 38.84
C ALA A 246 -26.99 -83.35 38.56
N GLU A 247 -25.95 -82.52 38.35
CA GLU A 247 -25.72 -81.34 37.47
C GLU A 247 -26.80 -80.29 37.06
N VAL A 248 -26.38 -79.02 36.82
CA VAL A 248 -26.31 -78.34 35.48
C VAL A 248 -25.91 -76.85 35.56
N ASP A 249 -25.05 -76.45 34.60
CA ASP A 249 -24.54 -75.14 34.13
C ASP A 249 -25.59 -74.14 33.59
N VAL A 250 -25.25 -72.84 33.42
CA VAL A 250 -25.56 -71.95 32.25
C VAL A 250 -24.72 -70.64 32.27
N GLU A 251 -24.31 -70.18 31.08
CA GLU A 251 -23.45 -69.02 30.71
C GLU A 251 -24.20 -67.90 29.90
N LEU A 252 -23.53 -66.74 29.70
CA LEU A 252 -23.66 -65.67 28.63
C LEU A 252 -24.61 -64.44 28.90
N GLN A 253 -24.37 -63.14 28.58
CA GLN A 253 -23.59 -62.32 27.59
C GLN A 253 -23.43 -60.82 28.06
N PRO A 254 -22.73 -59.91 27.31
CA PRO A 254 -22.85 -58.42 27.44
C PRO A 254 -23.20 -57.61 26.14
N GLU A 255 -23.56 -56.32 26.29
CA GLU A 255 -24.19 -55.35 25.34
C GLU A 255 -23.24 -54.45 24.46
N PRO A 256 -23.73 -53.73 23.41
CA PRO A 256 -22.94 -52.85 22.52
C PRO A 256 -23.19 -51.31 22.61
N GLN A 257 -22.22 -50.50 22.14
CA GLN A 257 -22.20 -49.03 22.10
C GLN A 257 -22.47 -48.41 20.70
N VAL A 258 -22.95 -47.15 20.64
CA VAL A 258 -23.44 -46.41 19.44
C VAL A 258 -22.41 -45.38 18.89
N LYS A 259 -22.40 -45.17 17.55
CA LYS A 259 -21.57 -44.18 16.81
C LYS A 259 -22.36 -42.93 16.37
N PRO A 260 -21.72 -41.74 16.17
CA PRO A 260 -22.42 -40.50 15.79
C PRO A 260 -22.68 -40.33 14.27
N VAL A 261 -23.68 -39.50 13.94
CA VAL A 261 -24.26 -39.23 12.60
C VAL A 261 -23.49 -38.11 11.85
N LYS A 262 -23.31 -38.25 10.53
CA LYS A 262 -22.66 -37.23 9.66
C LYS A 262 -23.61 -36.07 9.33
N GLU A 263 -23.26 -34.85 9.75
CA GLU A 263 -24.01 -33.63 9.43
C GLU A 263 -23.77 -33.12 8.00
N GLY A 264 -24.78 -32.44 7.43
CA GLY A 264 -24.78 -31.92 6.07
C GLY A 264 -23.79 -30.77 5.81
N PHE A 265 -23.49 -30.53 4.52
CA PHE A 265 -22.52 -29.53 4.06
C PHE A 265 -22.90 -28.11 4.52
N PHE A 266 -24.12 -27.63 4.25
CA PHE A 266 -24.52 -26.25 4.64
C PHE A 266 -24.53 -26.04 6.17
N ALA A 267 -24.95 -27.04 6.95
CA ALA A 267 -24.99 -26.98 8.41
C ALA A 267 -23.61 -26.72 9.05
N ARG A 268 -22.55 -27.28 8.47
CA ARG A 268 -21.17 -27.02 8.91
C ARG A 268 -20.70 -25.59 8.62
N LEU A 269 -21.08 -25.01 7.48
CA LEU A 269 -20.76 -23.61 7.16
C LEU A 269 -21.50 -22.66 8.12
N LYS A 270 -22.80 -22.87 8.35
CA LYS A 270 -23.60 -22.10 9.31
C LYS A 270 -22.96 -22.13 10.71
N ARG A 271 -22.55 -23.31 11.18
CA ARG A 271 -21.85 -23.47 12.47
C ARG A 271 -20.54 -22.69 12.51
N GLY A 272 -19.71 -22.83 11.47
CA GLY A 272 -18.43 -22.12 11.39
C GLY A 272 -18.56 -20.62 11.17
N LEU A 273 -19.75 -20.09 10.91
CA LEU A 273 -20.00 -18.66 10.84
C LEU A 273 -20.82 -18.13 12.02
N LYS A 274 -21.24 -19.00 12.96
CA LYS A 274 -22.19 -18.67 14.03
C LYS A 274 -21.85 -17.35 14.75
N ARG A 275 -20.60 -17.19 15.19
CA ARG A 275 -20.15 -15.98 15.90
C ARG A 275 -20.20 -14.73 15.03
N THR A 276 -19.90 -14.84 13.75
CA THR A 276 -19.97 -13.70 12.82
C THR A 276 -21.41 -13.39 12.42
N SER A 277 -22.27 -14.41 12.25
CA SER A 277 -23.69 -14.20 11.96
C SER A 277 -24.42 -13.50 13.10
N GLU A 278 -24.03 -13.73 14.36
CA GLU A 278 -24.58 -13.03 15.52
C GLU A 278 -24.38 -11.51 15.47
N ASN A 279 -23.30 -11.02 14.85
CA ASN A 279 -23.03 -9.58 14.70
C ASN A 279 -23.49 -9.00 13.36
N ILE A 280 -23.49 -9.81 12.29
CA ILE A 280 -23.94 -9.40 10.96
C ILE A 280 -25.36 -9.94 10.76
N GLY A 281 -25.54 -11.13 10.19
CA GLY A 281 -26.85 -11.52 9.66
C GLY A 281 -27.98 -11.73 10.68
N SER A 282 -27.85 -12.59 11.69
CA SER A 282 -28.93 -12.78 12.68
C SER A 282 -29.03 -11.60 13.66
N GLY A 283 -27.92 -10.92 13.95
CA GLY A 283 -27.88 -9.70 14.75
C GLY A 283 -28.72 -8.56 14.14
N PHE A 284 -28.65 -8.40 12.82
CA PHE A 284 -29.43 -7.40 12.10
C PHE A 284 -30.95 -7.62 12.13
N VAL A 285 -31.43 -8.85 12.29
CA VAL A 285 -32.89 -9.11 12.36
C VAL A 285 -33.51 -8.37 13.55
N GLY A 286 -32.81 -8.31 14.68
CA GLY A 286 -33.25 -7.55 15.85
C GLY A 286 -33.24 -6.03 15.61
N LEU A 287 -32.27 -5.55 14.83
CA LEU A 287 -32.13 -4.14 14.45
C LEU A 287 -33.31 -3.68 13.58
N PHE A 288 -33.69 -4.47 12.59
CA PHE A 288 -34.72 -4.09 11.61
C PHE A 288 -36.17 -4.36 12.07
N LYS A 289 -36.37 -5.14 13.12
CA LYS A 289 -37.72 -5.55 13.55
C LYS A 289 -38.50 -4.39 14.17
N GLY A 290 -39.54 -3.95 13.45
CA GLY A 290 -40.47 -2.92 13.93
C GLY A 290 -39.94 -1.49 13.90
N LYS A 291 -38.72 -1.26 13.38
CA LYS A 291 -38.17 0.07 13.13
C LYS A 291 -38.61 0.60 11.76
N LYS A 292 -38.76 1.92 11.65
CA LYS A 292 -38.94 2.60 10.37
C LYS A 292 -37.57 2.83 9.74
N ILE A 293 -37.55 3.01 8.41
CA ILE A 293 -36.33 3.41 7.71
C ILE A 293 -36.16 4.92 7.90
N ASP A 294 -35.26 5.29 8.79
CA ASP A 294 -34.83 6.66 9.10
C ASP A 294 -33.30 6.72 9.24
N ASP A 295 -32.76 7.93 9.40
CA ASP A 295 -31.31 8.16 9.47
C ASP A 295 -30.69 7.43 10.69
N ASP A 296 -31.40 7.40 11.83
CA ASP A 296 -30.99 6.69 13.05
C ASP A 296 -30.77 5.18 12.78
N LEU A 297 -31.65 4.54 11.99
CA LEU A 297 -31.48 3.14 11.60
C LEU A 297 -30.21 2.90 10.77
N PHE A 298 -29.87 3.82 9.87
CA PHE A 298 -28.66 3.71 9.05
C PHE A 298 -27.38 3.93 9.88
N GLU A 299 -27.41 4.84 10.85
CA GLU A 299 -26.30 5.03 11.79
C GLU A 299 -26.06 3.78 12.64
N GLU A 300 -27.13 3.18 13.20
CA GLU A 300 -27.02 1.93 13.95
C GLU A 300 -26.50 0.77 13.08
N LEU A 301 -26.95 0.69 11.82
CA LEU A 301 -26.47 -0.31 10.86
C LEU A 301 -24.98 -0.13 10.55
N GLU A 302 -24.54 1.12 10.34
CA GLU A 302 -23.14 1.47 10.12
C GLU A 302 -22.29 1.03 11.31
N GLU A 303 -22.70 1.36 12.54
CA GLU A 303 -21.98 0.97 13.76
C GLU A 303 -21.78 -0.55 13.83
N GLN A 304 -22.84 -1.33 13.59
CA GLN A 304 -22.79 -2.79 13.64
C GLN A 304 -21.87 -3.38 12.55
N LEU A 305 -21.92 -2.85 11.32
CA LEU A 305 -21.02 -3.28 10.24
C LEU A 305 -19.54 -3.00 10.59
N LEU A 306 -19.26 -1.87 11.25
CA LEU A 306 -17.92 -1.55 11.72
C LEU A 306 -17.46 -2.47 12.85
N ILE A 307 -18.32 -2.78 13.83
CA ILE A 307 -18.04 -3.74 14.91
C ILE A 307 -17.70 -5.12 14.34
N ALA A 308 -18.36 -5.52 13.26
CA ALA A 308 -18.11 -6.79 12.58
C ALA A 308 -16.86 -6.82 11.68
N ASP A 309 -16.04 -5.74 11.68
CA ASP A 309 -14.82 -5.59 10.89
C ASP A 309 -15.03 -5.53 9.36
N VAL A 310 -16.21 -5.06 8.89
CA VAL A 310 -16.47 -4.81 7.44
C VAL A 310 -15.59 -3.67 6.88
N GLY A 311 -15.11 -2.79 7.75
CA GLY A 311 -14.20 -1.69 7.42
C GLY A 311 -14.90 -0.45 6.90
N VAL A 312 -14.35 0.72 7.23
CA VAL A 312 -14.98 2.03 6.98
C VAL A 312 -15.35 2.23 5.51
N GLU A 313 -14.39 2.08 4.59
CA GLU A 313 -14.60 2.32 3.15
C GLU A 313 -15.70 1.42 2.55
N THR A 314 -15.77 0.16 2.98
CA THR A 314 -16.77 -0.81 2.53
C THR A 314 -18.14 -0.51 3.15
N THR A 315 -18.17 -0.23 4.45
CA THR A 315 -19.40 0.10 5.18
C THR A 315 -20.05 1.35 4.61
N THR A 316 -19.30 2.45 4.43
CA THR A 316 -19.85 3.67 3.84
C THR A 316 -20.45 3.42 2.46
N ARG A 317 -19.76 2.65 1.61
CA ARG A 317 -20.29 2.27 0.28
C ARG A 317 -21.57 1.43 0.35
N LEU A 318 -21.63 0.49 1.29
CA LEU A 318 -22.84 -0.31 1.52
C LEU A 318 -24.00 0.57 1.99
N ILE A 319 -23.79 1.46 2.96
CA ILE A 319 -24.80 2.37 3.49
C ILE A 319 -25.30 3.33 2.40
N ASP A 320 -24.39 3.91 1.61
CA ASP A 320 -24.76 4.80 0.49
C ASP A 320 -25.61 4.06 -0.56
N SER A 321 -25.20 2.85 -0.96
CA SER A 321 -25.95 2.02 -1.91
C SER A 321 -27.32 1.63 -1.38
N LEU A 322 -27.40 1.26 -0.09
CA LEU A 322 -28.64 0.89 0.57
C LEU A 322 -29.61 2.07 0.67
N THR A 323 -29.10 3.24 1.05
CA THR A 323 -29.89 4.47 1.16
C THR A 323 -30.46 4.87 -0.21
N GLU A 324 -29.64 4.83 -1.26
CA GLU A 324 -30.07 5.12 -2.63
C GLU A 324 -31.14 4.13 -3.11
N GLN A 325 -30.93 2.83 -2.89
CA GLN A 325 -31.85 1.79 -3.34
C GLN A 325 -33.15 1.72 -2.52
N ALA A 326 -33.09 1.96 -1.21
CA ALA A 326 -34.27 2.05 -0.36
C ALA A 326 -35.17 3.22 -0.78
N SER A 327 -34.57 4.37 -1.08
CA SER A 327 -35.29 5.55 -1.62
C SER A 327 -35.91 5.27 -2.99
N ARG A 328 -35.14 4.68 -3.92
CA ARG A 328 -35.61 4.31 -5.27
C ARG A 328 -36.76 3.30 -5.26
N LYS A 329 -36.67 2.27 -4.41
CA LYS A 329 -37.70 1.21 -4.28
C LYS A 329 -38.86 1.63 -3.37
N GLN A 330 -38.81 2.82 -2.75
CA GLN A 330 -39.78 3.31 -1.77
C GLN A 330 -40.07 2.28 -0.66
N LEU A 331 -39.01 1.67 -0.12
CA LEU A 331 -39.14 0.68 0.95
C LEU A 331 -39.75 1.34 2.18
N LYS A 332 -40.68 0.63 2.84
CA LYS A 332 -41.45 1.17 3.98
C LYS A 332 -41.20 0.42 5.29
N ASP A 333 -40.54 -0.73 5.24
CA ASP A 333 -40.28 -1.59 6.40
C ASP A 333 -38.81 -2.03 6.45
N GLY A 334 -38.31 -2.29 7.66
CA GLY A 334 -36.94 -2.76 7.88
C GLY A 334 -36.69 -4.18 7.36
N GLU A 335 -37.72 -5.01 7.22
CA GLU A 335 -37.59 -6.38 6.67
C GLU A 335 -37.15 -6.37 5.21
N ALA A 336 -37.70 -5.46 4.39
CA ALA A 336 -37.24 -5.27 3.01
C ALA A 336 -35.82 -4.69 2.93
N LEU A 337 -35.42 -3.87 3.91
CA LEU A 337 -34.05 -3.34 3.99
C LEU A 337 -33.04 -4.45 4.36
N TYR A 338 -33.44 -5.41 5.19
CA TYR A 338 -32.64 -6.59 5.51
C TYR A 338 -32.33 -7.46 4.28
N GLU A 339 -33.36 -7.74 3.48
CA GLU A 339 -33.20 -8.47 2.21
C GLU A 339 -32.31 -7.71 1.23
N LEU A 340 -32.46 -6.37 1.17
CA LEU A 340 -31.62 -5.51 0.34
C LEU A 340 -30.15 -5.52 0.78
N LEU A 341 -29.90 -5.48 2.09
CA LEU A 341 -28.55 -5.61 2.66
C LEU A 341 -27.93 -6.95 2.27
N ARG A 342 -28.69 -8.05 2.36
CA ARG A 342 -28.22 -9.38 1.91
C ARG A 342 -27.80 -9.35 0.44
N GLU A 343 -28.63 -8.77 -0.43
CA GLU A 343 -28.34 -8.62 -1.86
C GLU A 343 -27.08 -7.78 -2.12
N GLU A 344 -26.92 -6.64 -1.44
CA GLU A 344 -25.76 -5.77 -1.60
C GLU A 344 -24.46 -6.44 -1.12
N MET A 345 -24.50 -7.10 0.04
CA MET A 345 -23.35 -7.84 0.55
C MET A 345 -22.95 -8.99 -0.38
N GLN A 346 -23.93 -9.68 -0.99
CA GLN A 346 -23.63 -10.69 -2.01
C GLN A 346 -22.97 -10.08 -3.25
N LYS A 347 -23.49 -8.95 -3.75
CA LYS A 347 -22.92 -8.25 -4.91
C LYS A 347 -21.46 -7.83 -4.69
N THR A 348 -21.09 -7.46 -3.47
CA THR A 348 -19.70 -7.14 -3.12
C THR A 348 -18.76 -8.35 -3.25
N LEU A 349 -19.25 -9.55 -2.95
CA LEU A 349 -18.45 -10.78 -2.95
C LEU A 349 -18.45 -11.53 -4.29
N GLU A 350 -19.49 -11.37 -5.12
CA GLU A 350 -19.65 -12.08 -6.39
C GLU A 350 -18.41 -11.96 -7.33
N PRO A 351 -17.80 -10.78 -7.52
CA PRO A 351 -16.65 -10.62 -8.42
C PRO A 351 -15.41 -11.40 -7.99
N VAL A 352 -15.28 -11.72 -6.69
CA VAL A 352 -14.14 -12.47 -6.14
C VAL A 352 -14.47 -13.94 -5.88
N SER A 353 -15.71 -14.37 -6.17
CA SER A 353 -16.18 -15.76 -5.99
C SER A 353 -15.74 -16.68 -7.13
N ILE A 354 -14.42 -16.76 -7.37
CA ILE A 354 -13.85 -17.54 -8.48
C ILE A 354 -13.10 -18.77 -7.94
N PRO A 355 -13.60 -20.00 -8.14
CA PRO A 355 -12.96 -21.21 -7.65
C PRO A 355 -11.59 -21.42 -8.32
N LEU A 356 -10.67 -22.05 -7.59
CA LEU A 356 -9.37 -22.43 -8.14
C LEU A 356 -9.50 -23.76 -8.91
N VAL A 357 -9.10 -23.75 -10.18
CA VAL A 357 -9.03 -24.95 -11.03
C VAL A 357 -7.54 -25.26 -11.27
N PRO A 358 -6.96 -26.25 -10.57
CA PRO A 358 -5.54 -26.54 -10.66
C PRO A 358 -5.25 -27.43 -11.87
N GLU A 359 -5.32 -26.85 -13.06
CA GLU A 359 -5.03 -27.51 -14.33
C GLU A 359 -3.90 -26.78 -15.06
N ASN A 360 -2.90 -27.54 -15.50
CA ASN A 360 -1.80 -27.05 -16.32
C ASN A 360 -1.42 -28.15 -17.33
N ALA A 361 -1.41 -27.81 -18.62
CA ALA A 361 -1.11 -28.77 -19.68
C ALA A 361 0.40 -29.09 -19.79
N ASP A 362 1.25 -28.14 -19.38
CA ASP A 362 2.71 -28.21 -19.59
C ASP A 362 3.48 -28.74 -18.36
N GLY A 363 2.78 -29.32 -17.39
CA GLY A 363 3.36 -29.92 -16.18
C GLY A 363 2.51 -29.69 -14.92
N PRO A 364 3.11 -29.75 -13.72
CA PRO A 364 2.36 -29.56 -12.48
C PRO A 364 1.74 -28.17 -12.42
N PHE A 365 0.52 -28.07 -11.90
CA PHE A 365 -0.03 -26.81 -11.42
C PHE A 365 0.65 -26.46 -10.09
N VAL A 366 1.23 -25.26 -10.03
CA VAL A 366 2.10 -24.85 -8.92
C VAL A 366 1.40 -23.82 -8.05
N ILE A 367 1.15 -24.18 -6.78
CA ILE A 367 0.55 -23.31 -5.77
C ILE A 367 1.64 -22.90 -4.78
N LEU A 368 1.97 -21.62 -4.76
CA LEU A 368 2.86 -21.02 -3.76
C LEU A 368 2.02 -20.45 -2.62
N MET A 369 2.11 -21.06 -1.44
CA MET A 369 1.37 -20.61 -0.26
C MET A 369 2.15 -19.55 0.48
N VAL A 370 1.56 -18.36 0.66
CA VAL A 370 2.18 -17.24 1.37
C VAL A 370 1.27 -16.72 2.49
N GLY A 371 1.85 -15.96 3.42
CA GLY A 371 1.13 -15.41 4.56
C GLY A 371 1.95 -15.48 5.84
N VAL A 372 1.47 -14.83 6.89
CA VAL A 372 2.23 -14.71 8.13
C VAL A 372 2.16 -15.98 8.98
N ASN A 373 2.97 -16.08 10.02
CA ASN A 373 2.93 -17.23 10.91
C ASN A 373 1.60 -17.29 11.68
N GLY A 374 1.10 -18.50 11.94
CA GLY A 374 -0.11 -18.71 12.74
C GLY A 374 -1.43 -18.52 11.99
N VAL A 375 -1.44 -18.03 10.74
CA VAL A 375 -2.68 -17.87 9.93
C VAL A 375 -3.17 -19.18 9.28
N GLY A 376 -2.59 -20.33 9.62
CA GLY A 376 -3.07 -21.62 9.11
C GLY A 376 -2.59 -22.04 7.72
N LYS A 377 -1.44 -21.52 7.23
CA LYS A 377 -0.84 -21.94 5.93
C LYS A 377 -0.64 -23.45 5.81
N THR A 378 0.18 -24.04 6.69
CA THR A 378 0.53 -25.47 6.65
C THR A 378 -0.71 -26.36 6.84
N THR A 379 -1.66 -25.93 7.67
CA THR A 379 -2.96 -26.60 7.82
C THR A 379 -3.77 -26.55 6.52
N THR A 380 -3.82 -25.39 5.85
CA THR A 380 -4.50 -25.22 4.56
C THR A 380 -3.86 -26.08 3.47
N ILE A 381 -2.52 -26.21 3.47
CA ILE A 381 -1.79 -27.10 2.56
C ILE A 381 -2.26 -28.54 2.71
N GLY A 382 -2.31 -29.05 3.94
CA GLY A 382 -2.76 -30.42 4.21
C GLY A 382 -4.19 -30.68 3.73
N LYS A 383 -5.09 -29.72 3.96
CA LYS A 383 -6.49 -29.81 3.51
C LYS A 383 -6.63 -29.76 1.98
N LEU A 384 -5.95 -28.81 1.31
CA LEU A 384 -5.94 -28.72 -0.16
C LEU A 384 -5.37 -29.98 -0.79
N ALA A 385 -4.27 -30.51 -0.25
CA ALA A 385 -3.64 -31.70 -0.77
C ALA A 385 -4.59 -32.91 -0.71
N LYS A 386 -5.33 -33.06 0.41
CA LYS A 386 -6.34 -34.12 0.51
C LYS A 386 -7.51 -33.91 -0.44
N GLN A 387 -7.97 -32.66 -0.59
CA GLN A 387 -9.05 -32.31 -1.50
C GLN A 387 -8.69 -32.66 -2.96
N TYR A 388 -7.47 -32.36 -3.40
CA TYR A 388 -7.01 -32.71 -4.75
C TYR A 388 -6.77 -34.21 -4.92
N GLN A 389 -6.23 -34.90 -3.92
CA GLN A 389 -6.18 -36.37 -3.92
C GLN A 389 -7.59 -36.99 -4.06
N ALA A 390 -8.58 -36.47 -3.35
CA ALA A 390 -9.96 -36.94 -3.44
C ALA A 390 -10.59 -36.68 -4.81
N GLN A 391 -10.09 -35.70 -5.56
CA GLN A 391 -10.44 -35.45 -6.97
C GLN A 391 -9.65 -36.33 -7.95
N GLY A 392 -8.82 -37.26 -7.46
CA GLY A 392 -8.00 -38.15 -8.28
C GLY A 392 -6.70 -37.53 -8.80
N LYS A 393 -6.33 -36.33 -8.35
CA LYS A 393 -5.07 -35.68 -8.75
C LYS A 393 -3.90 -36.19 -7.92
N SER A 394 -2.76 -36.40 -8.56
CA SER A 394 -1.49 -36.63 -7.89
C SER A 394 -0.95 -35.32 -7.32
N VAL A 395 -0.51 -35.35 -6.06
CA VAL A 395 -0.06 -34.16 -5.33
C VAL A 395 1.37 -34.37 -4.82
N MET A 396 2.16 -33.30 -4.80
CA MET A 396 3.46 -33.24 -4.13
C MET A 396 3.54 -31.99 -3.27
N LEU A 397 4.24 -32.07 -2.14
CA LEU A 397 4.44 -30.94 -1.23
C LEU A 397 5.92 -30.50 -1.24
N ALA A 398 6.15 -29.20 -1.11
CA ALA A 398 7.49 -28.64 -0.90
C ALA A 398 7.57 -27.92 0.45
N ALA A 399 8.51 -28.33 1.29
CA ALA A 399 8.75 -27.75 2.61
C ALA A 399 9.65 -26.51 2.53
N GLY A 400 9.12 -25.40 2.03
CA GLY A 400 9.86 -24.14 1.89
C GLY A 400 9.90 -23.24 3.13
N ASP A 401 9.24 -23.58 4.25
CA ASP A 401 9.49 -22.92 5.55
C ASP A 401 10.73 -23.55 6.23
N THR A 402 11.90 -23.38 5.60
CA THR A 402 13.15 -24.03 6.02
C THR A 402 13.70 -23.48 7.34
N PHE A 403 13.29 -22.28 7.74
CA PHE A 403 13.70 -21.64 9.00
C PHE A 403 13.06 -22.27 10.23
N ARG A 404 11.95 -22.98 10.08
CA ARG A 404 11.22 -23.61 11.19
C ARG A 404 11.28 -25.11 11.03
N ALA A 405 12.20 -25.76 11.75
CA ALA A 405 12.32 -27.22 11.75
C ALA A 405 10.98 -27.93 11.99
N ALA A 406 10.20 -27.43 12.96
CA ALA A 406 8.86 -27.96 13.26
C ALA A 406 7.86 -27.81 12.10
N ALA A 407 7.99 -26.78 11.25
CA ALA A 407 7.11 -26.61 10.09
C ALA A 407 7.43 -27.64 9.00
N VAL A 408 8.72 -27.88 8.75
CA VAL A 408 9.18 -28.94 7.85
C VAL A 408 8.70 -30.31 8.33
N GLU A 409 8.93 -30.62 9.61
CA GLU A 409 8.49 -31.88 10.22
C GLU A 409 6.97 -32.04 10.18
N GLN A 410 6.22 -30.98 10.50
CA GLN A 410 4.75 -31.00 10.42
C GLN A 410 4.28 -31.32 9.00
N LEU A 411 4.87 -30.71 7.97
CA LEU A 411 4.50 -30.98 6.58
C LEU A 411 4.88 -32.40 6.15
N GLN A 412 6.03 -32.91 6.59
CA GLN A 412 6.46 -34.29 6.35
C GLN A 412 5.51 -35.32 7.00
N VAL A 413 5.12 -35.11 8.26
CA VAL A 413 4.14 -35.96 8.95
C VAL A 413 2.80 -35.92 8.23
N TRP A 414 2.37 -34.74 7.75
CA TRP A 414 1.15 -34.62 6.95
C TRP A 414 1.23 -35.41 5.64
N GLY A 415 2.35 -35.32 4.94
CA GLY A 415 2.59 -36.08 3.72
C GLY A 415 2.60 -37.58 3.98
N GLN A 416 3.33 -38.03 5.01
CA GLN A 416 3.40 -39.44 5.38
C GLN A 416 2.04 -40.01 5.77
N ARG A 417 1.22 -39.27 6.52
CA ARG A 417 -0.13 -39.70 6.92
C ARG A 417 -1.11 -39.83 5.76
N ASN A 418 -0.83 -39.20 4.62
CA ASN A 418 -1.72 -39.17 3.46
C ASN A 418 -1.09 -39.74 2.19
N ASP A 419 0.05 -40.42 2.31
CA ASP A 419 0.82 -40.97 1.18
C ASP A 419 1.14 -39.91 0.10
N ILE A 420 1.49 -38.70 0.52
CA ILE A 420 1.90 -37.59 -0.35
C ILE A 420 3.42 -37.41 -0.27
N PRO A 421 4.15 -37.42 -1.39
CA PRO A 421 5.58 -37.14 -1.39
C PRO A 421 5.86 -35.69 -0.96
N VAL A 422 6.81 -35.52 -0.04
CA VAL A 422 7.25 -34.21 0.46
C VAL A 422 8.72 -34.02 0.12
N ILE A 423 9.04 -32.91 -0.54
CA ILE A 423 10.41 -32.49 -0.83
C ILE A 423 10.85 -31.51 0.26
N ALA A 424 11.92 -31.87 0.96
CA ALA A 424 12.47 -31.09 2.07
C ALA A 424 14.01 -31.21 2.05
N GLN A 425 14.67 -30.18 2.58
CA GLN A 425 16.12 -30.17 2.85
C GLN A 425 16.38 -29.96 4.35
N HIS A 426 17.63 -29.79 4.74
CA HIS A 426 18.01 -29.52 6.13
C HIS A 426 17.48 -28.16 6.62
N THR A 427 17.27 -28.01 7.93
CA THR A 427 16.85 -26.74 8.55
C THR A 427 17.83 -25.62 8.21
N GLY A 428 17.30 -24.46 7.81
CA GLY A 428 18.08 -23.30 7.37
C GLY A 428 18.54 -23.36 5.92
N ALA A 429 18.14 -24.38 5.15
CA ALA A 429 18.39 -24.43 3.71
C ALA A 429 17.71 -23.25 2.98
N ASP A 430 18.21 -22.92 1.78
CA ASP A 430 17.62 -21.89 0.95
C ASP A 430 16.25 -22.31 0.42
N SER A 431 15.18 -21.63 0.82
CA SER A 431 13.79 -21.93 0.45
C SER A 431 13.60 -22.00 -1.07
N ALA A 432 14.24 -21.11 -1.83
CA ALA A 432 14.17 -21.10 -3.29
C ALA A 432 14.79 -22.36 -3.92
N SER A 433 15.84 -22.91 -3.30
CA SER A 433 16.48 -24.16 -3.75
C SER A 433 15.60 -25.38 -3.47
N VAL A 434 14.94 -25.43 -2.30
CA VAL A 434 13.97 -26.50 -1.99
C VAL A 434 12.83 -26.53 -3.00
N LEU A 435 12.27 -25.36 -3.32
CA LEU A 435 11.14 -25.24 -4.27
C LEU A 435 11.57 -25.53 -5.72
N PHE A 436 12.80 -25.21 -6.09
CA PHE A 436 13.38 -25.59 -7.38
C PHE A 436 13.47 -27.12 -7.52
N ASP A 437 14.02 -27.80 -6.52
CA ASP A 437 14.13 -29.26 -6.49
C ASP A 437 12.74 -29.91 -6.50
N ALA A 438 11.78 -29.33 -5.79
CA ALA A 438 10.42 -29.83 -5.75
C ALA A 438 9.72 -29.71 -7.11
N LEU A 439 9.88 -28.60 -7.82
CA LEU A 439 9.33 -28.43 -9.16
C LEU A 439 9.97 -29.39 -10.17
N GLN A 440 11.28 -29.59 -10.10
CA GLN A 440 11.98 -30.61 -10.91
C GLN A 440 11.46 -32.01 -10.62
N ALA A 441 11.32 -32.38 -9.34
CA ALA A 441 10.81 -33.69 -8.94
C ALA A 441 9.35 -33.90 -9.36
N ALA A 442 8.50 -32.88 -9.25
CA ALA A 442 7.11 -32.93 -9.67
C ALA A 442 6.99 -33.15 -11.18
N ARG A 443 7.78 -32.43 -12.00
CA ARG A 443 7.85 -32.64 -13.45
C ARG A 443 8.34 -34.03 -13.82
N ALA A 444 9.44 -34.49 -13.20
CA ALA A 444 10.00 -35.81 -13.49
C ALA A 444 9.05 -36.96 -13.14
N ARG A 445 8.16 -36.76 -12.15
CA ARG A 445 7.18 -37.75 -11.71
C ARG A 445 5.79 -37.54 -12.32
N ASN A 446 5.62 -36.57 -13.24
CA ASN A 446 4.34 -36.20 -13.84
C ASN A 446 3.24 -35.97 -12.79
N VAL A 447 3.57 -35.21 -11.75
CA VAL A 447 2.60 -34.84 -10.69
C VAL A 447 1.67 -33.74 -11.22
N ASP A 448 0.39 -33.82 -10.87
CA ASP A 448 -0.62 -32.86 -11.33
C ASP A 448 -0.55 -31.54 -10.54
N VAL A 449 -0.33 -31.59 -9.22
CA VAL A 449 -0.31 -30.40 -8.34
C VAL A 449 0.90 -30.39 -7.41
N LEU A 450 1.67 -29.31 -7.44
CA LEU A 450 2.73 -29.02 -6.47
C LEU A 450 2.27 -27.90 -5.55
N ILE A 451 2.21 -28.17 -4.23
CA ILE A 451 1.89 -27.15 -3.22
C ILE A 451 3.15 -26.85 -2.40
N ALA A 452 3.60 -25.61 -2.44
CA ALA A 452 4.81 -25.17 -1.76
C ALA A 452 4.49 -24.31 -0.53
N ASP A 453 4.97 -24.73 0.64
CA ASP A 453 4.95 -23.91 1.86
C ASP A 453 6.08 -22.86 1.82
N THR A 454 5.90 -21.75 2.54
CA THR A 454 6.91 -20.69 2.66
C THR A 454 7.00 -20.16 4.08
N ALA A 455 8.12 -19.52 4.40
CA ALA A 455 8.25 -18.75 5.64
C ALA A 455 7.17 -17.66 5.77
N GLY A 456 6.82 -17.30 7.02
CA GLY A 456 5.81 -16.28 7.34
C GLY A 456 6.19 -15.28 8.43
N ARG A 457 7.49 -15.06 8.68
CA ARG A 457 7.97 -14.16 9.75
C ARG A 457 7.82 -12.68 9.34
N LEU A 458 6.66 -12.07 9.63
CA LEU A 458 6.33 -10.70 9.22
C LEU A 458 7.17 -9.61 9.92
N GLN A 459 7.74 -9.88 11.10
CA GLN A 459 8.53 -8.90 11.87
C GLN A 459 9.74 -8.33 11.11
N ASN A 460 10.25 -9.07 10.11
CA ASN A 460 11.30 -8.60 9.20
C ASN A 460 10.76 -8.49 7.76
N LYS A 461 9.80 -7.57 7.56
CA LYS A 461 9.01 -7.42 6.33
C LYS A 461 9.87 -7.39 5.06
N ALA A 462 10.98 -6.64 5.07
CA ALA A 462 11.84 -6.51 3.89
C ALA A 462 12.48 -7.85 3.48
N HIS A 463 13.11 -8.53 4.45
CA HIS A 463 13.78 -9.81 4.20
C HIS A 463 12.81 -10.90 3.73
N LEU A 464 11.62 -11.00 4.37
CA LEU A 464 10.60 -11.97 3.95
C LEU A 464 10.15 -11.73 2.51
N MET A 465 9.90 -10.47 2.14
CA MET A 465 9.43 -10.15 0.80
C MET A 465 10.50 -10.38 -0.26
N ASP A 466 11.76 -10.11 0.04
CA ASP A 466 12.88 -10.40 -0.87
C ASP A 466 13.11 -11.90 -1.05
N GLU A 467 12.93 -12.69 0.01
CA GLU A 467 12.98 -14.15 -0.05
C GLU A 467 11.87 -14.70 -0.94
N LEU A 468 10.62 -14.25 -0.78
CA LEU A 468 9.51 -14.70 -1.62
C LEU A 468 9.68 -14.26 -3.09
N LYS A 469 10.19 -13.04 -3.35
CA LYS A 469 10.56 -12.61 -4.71
C LYS A 469 11.66 -13.49 -5.31
N LYS A 470 12.64 -13.91 -4.50
CA LYS A 470 13.69 -14.84 -4.94
C LYS A 470 13.09 -16.20 -5.29
N VAL A 471 12.19 -16.74 -4.46
CA VAL A 471 11.47 -17.99 -4.72
C VAL A 471 10.76 -17.94 -6.07
N VAL A 472 9.90 -16.95 -6.31
CA VAL A 472 9.17 -16.80 -7.57
C VAL A 472 10.14 -16.72 -8.77
N ARG A 473 11.21 -15.94 -8.65
CA ARG A 473 12.22 -15.80 -9.71
C ARG A 473 12.93 -17.11 -10.04
N VAL A 474 13.20 -17.94 -9.02
CA VAL A 474 13.87 -19.23 -9.21
C VAL A 474 12.93 -20.25 -9.84
N MET A 475 11.65 -20.29 -9.44
CA MET A 475 10.64 -21.15 -10.08
C MET A 475 10.47 -20.80 -11.56
N LYS A 476 10.48 -19.50 -11.89
CA LYS A 476 10.40 -19.02 -13.28
C LYS A 476 11.52 -19.49 -14.21
N LYS A 477 12.64 -19.97 -13.67
CA LYS A 477 13.72 -20.54 -14.49
C LYS A 477 13.37 -21.90 -15.08
N LEU A 478 12.47 -22.64 -14.43
CA LEU A 478 12.00 -23.95 -14.90
C LEU A 478 10.71 -23.82 -15.69
N ASP A 479 9.84 -22.93 -15.26
CA ASP A 479 8.53 -22.69 -15.84
C ASP A 479 8.19 -21.21 -15.78
N GLU A 480 8.14 -20.53 -16.92
CA GLU A 480 7.89 -19.08 -16.99
C GLU A 480 6.54 -18.68 -16.35
N ASN A 481 5.56 -19.60 -16.37
CA ASN A 481 4.23 -19.42 -15.82
C ASN A 481 4.13 -19.81 -14.33
N ALA A 482 5.17 -20.40 -13.72
CA ALA A 482 5.17 -20.73 -12.30
C ALA A 482 5.56 -19.53 -11.41
N PRO A 483 4.97 -19.43 -10.19
CA PRO A 483 3.82 -20.19 -9.70
C PRO A 483 2.52 -19.79 -10.43
N HIS A 484 1.66 -20.77 -10.68
CA HIS A 484 0.37 -20.59 -11.34
C HIS A 484 -0.66 -19.94 -10.41
N GLU A 485 -0.53 -20.21 -9.11
CA GLU A 485 -1.29 -19.54 -8.06
C GLU A 485 -0.35 -19.10 -6.93
N VAL A 486 -0.39 -17.82 -6.58
CA VAL A 486 0.19 -17.30 -5.33
C VAL A 486 -0.97 -17.12 -4.35
N MET A 487 -1.14 -18.10 -3.48
CA MET A 487 -2.24 -18.18 -2.54
C MET A 487 -1.86 -17.53 -1.20
N LEU A 488 -2.46 -16.38 -0.91
CA LEU A 488 -2.30 -15.72 0.39
C LEU A 488 -3.29 -16.29 1.40
N THR A 489 -2.77 -16.82 2.51
CA THR A 489 -3.61 -17.24 3.65
C THR A 489 -3.71 -16.12 4.67
N LEU A 490 -4.94 -15.75 5.04
CA LEU A 490 -5.26 -14.73 6.04
C LEU A 490 -6.06 -15.34 7.18
N ASP A 491 -5.97 -14.72 8.35
CA ASP A 491 -6.73 -15.10 9.54
C ASP A 491 -7.90 -14.11 9.72
N ALA A 492 -9.14 -14.63 9.65
CA ALA A 492 -10.35 -13.82 9.79
C ALA A 492 -10.43 -13.09 11.14
N GLY A 493 -9.80 -13.63 12.19
CA GLY A 493 -9.79 -13.02 13.52
C GLY A 493 -8.93 -11.75 13.63
N THR A 494 -8.10 -11.48 12.62
CA THR A 494 -7.14 -10.36 12.69
C THR A 494 -7.68 -9.02 12.19
N GLY A 495 -8.91 -8.98 11.65
CA GLY A 495 -9.58 -7.75 11.22
C GLY A 495 -8.73 -6.93 10.24
N GLN A 496 -8.57 -5.63 10.52
CA GLN A 496 -7.80 -4.70 9.67
C GLN A 496 -6.33 -5.13 9.40
N ASN A 497 -5.74 -5.94 10.28
CA ASN A 497 -4.39 -6.47 10.04
C ASN A 497 -4.35 -7.37 8.80
N ALA A 498 -5.42 -8.13 8.51
CA ALA A 498 -5.51 -8.96 7.31
C ALA A 498 -5.47 -8.10 6.04
N ILE A 499 -6.13 -6.93 6.05
CA ILE A 499 -6.14 -5.99 4.93
C ILE A 499 -4.73 -5.43 4.67
N SER A 500 -4.03 -4.98 5.73
CA SER A 500 -2.66 -4.48 5.58
C SER A 500 -1.68 -5.56 5.09
N GLN A 501 -1.88 -6.81 5.50
CA GLN A 501 -1.09 -7.94 5.02
C GLN A 501 -1.38 -8.23 3.54
N ALA A 502 -2.66 -8.25 3.14
CA ALA A 502 -3.05 -8.46 1.75
C ALA A 502 -2.40 -7.42 0.81
N ASP A 503 -2.41 -6.15 1.19
CA ASP A 503 -1.75 -5.08 0.42
C ASP A 503 -0.24 -5.33 0.30
N LEU A 504 0.42 -5.68 1.40
CA LEU A 504 1.86 -5.92 1.43
C LEU A 504 2.27 -7.10 0.54
N PHE A 505 1.61 -8.25 0.66
CA PHE A 505 1.91 -9.43 -0.15
C PHE A 505 1.55 -9.22 -1.62
N LYS A 506 0.42 -8.55 -1.91
CA LYS A 506 0.02 -8.19 -3.28
C LYS A 506 1.12 -7.38 -3.98
N LYS A 507 1.64 -6.34 -3.30
CA LYS A 507 2.72 -5.50 -3.82
C LYS A 507 4.05 -6.23 -3.98
N ALA A 508 4.34 -7.20 -3.10
CA ALA A 508 5.64 -7.86 -3.10
C ALA A 508 5.76 -9.00 -4.12
N VAL A 509 4.74 -9.85 -4.23
CA VAL A 509 4.82 -11.11 -5.01
C VAL A 509 3.67 -11.34 -5.98
N GLY A 510 2.68 -10.45 -6.03
CA GLY A 510 1.55 -10.58 -6.96
C GLY A 510 0.61 -11.72 -6.58
N VAL A 511 -0.07 -11.58 -5.44
CA VAL A 511 -1.08 -12.53 -4.96
C VAL A 511 -2.20 -12.70 -5.99
N THR A 512 -2.52 -13.94 -6.36
CA THR A 512 -3.56 -14.29 -7.35
C THR A 512 -4.81 -14.90 -6.73
N GLY A 513 -4.71 -15.38 -5.49
CA GLY A 513 -5.85 -15.90 -4.75
C GLY A 513 -5.69 -15.76 -3.23
N ILE A 514 -6.82 -15.72 -2.54
CA ILE A 514 -6.87 -15.59 -1.08
C ILE A 514 -7.58 -16.82 -0.49
N THR A 515 -7.03 -17.34 0.60
CA THR A 515 -7.72 -18.24 1.52
C THR A 515 -7.91 -17.52 2.85
N ILE A 516 -9.15 -17.45 3.32
CA ILE A 516 -9.45 -16.89 4.65
C ILE A 516 -9.67 -18.06 5.61
N SER A 517 -8.91 -18.11 6.69
CA SER A 517 -8.98 -19.19 7.68
C SER A 517 -9.62 -18.71 8.99
N LYS A 518 -9.96 -19.68 9.85
CA LYS A 518 -10.44 -19.47 11.22
C LYS A 518 -11.72 -18.62 11.33
N LEU A 519 -12.62 -18.72 10.34
CA LEU A 519 -13.90 -18.01 10.42
C LEU A 519 -14.75 -18.53 11.60
N ASP A 520 -14.56 -19.78 12.01
CA ASP A 520 -15.21 -20.43 13.15
C ASP A 520 -14.79 -19.86 14.51
N GLY A 521 -13.57 -19.31 14.59
CA GLY A 521 -13.02 -18.77 15.83
C GLY A 521 -13.49 -17.36 16.16
N THR A 522 -14.11 -16.63 15.21
CA THR A 522 -14.22 -15.16 15.31
C THR A 522 -15.62 -14.63 15.01
N ALA A 523 -15.96 -13.50 15.65
CA ALA A 523 -17.13 -12.68 15.33
C ALA A 523 -16.80 -11.54 14.34
N LYS A 524 -15.52 -11.42 13.95
CA LYS A 524 -14.95 -10.38 13.07
C LYS A 524 -14.87 -10.84 11.61
N GLY A 525 -15.73 -11.76 11.19
CA GLY A 525 -15.71 -12.31 9.84
C GLY A 525 -16.08 -11.31 8.74
N GLY A 526 -16.51 -10.09 9.07
CA GLY A 526 -16.81 -9.03 8.11
C GLY A 526 -15.60 -8.55 7.31
N VAL A 527 -14.37 -8.85 7.77
CA VAL A 527 -13.14 -8.51 7.05
C VAL A 527 -13.08 -9.06 5.62
N ILE A 528 -13.81 -10.14 5.33
CA ILE A 528 -13.92 -10.71 4.00
C ILE A 528 -14.46 -9.71 2.96
N PHE A 529 -15.47 -8.91 3.36
CA PHE A 529 -16.07 -7.90 2.49
C PHE A 529 -15.07 -6.79 2.20
N ALA A 530 -14.32 -6.35 3.21
CA ALA A 530 -13.27 -5.35 3.06
C ALA A 530 -12.17 -5.81 2.10
N ILE A 531 -11.74 -7.06 2.22
CA ILE A 531 -10.69 -7.64 1.36
C ILE A 531 -11.19 -7.75 -0.08
N ALA A 532 -12.40 -8.27 -0.28
CA ALA A 532 -13.02 -8.43 -1.59
C ALA A 532 -13.11 -7.08 -2.31
N ASP A 533 -13.68 -6.11 -1.63
CA ASP A 533 -13.98 -4.78 -2.17
C ASP A 533 -12.72 -3.95 -2.44
N LYS A 534 -11.70 -4.06 -1.59
CA LYS A 534 -10.46 -3.29 -1.74
C LYS A 534 -9.49 -3.87 -2.77
N PHE A 535 -9.34 -5.20 -2.82
CA PHE A 535 -8.28 -5.82 -3.60
C PHE A 535 -8.75 -6.45 -4.91
N GLY A 536 -10.01 -6.84 -5.02
CA GLY A 536 -10.55 -7.55 -6.19
C GLY A 536 -9.82 -8.86 -6.49
N ILE A 537 -9.12 -9.44 -5.51
CA ILE A 537 -8.42 -10.72 -5.68
C ILE A 537 -9.42 -11.84 -5.38
N PRO A 538 -9.49 -12.88 -6.22
CA PRO A 538 -10.34 -14.04 -5.97
C PRO A 538 -10.14 -14.64 -4.58
N ILE A 539 -11.23 -14.80 -3.85
CA ILE A 539 -11.26 -15.61 -2.64
C ILE A 539 -11.52 -17.04 -3.11
N ARG A 540 -10.52 -17.91 -2.98
CA ARG A 540 -10.59 -19.28 -3.45
C ARG A 540 -11.22 -20.20 -2.41
N HIS A 541 -10.84 -20.00 -1.15
CA HIS A 541 -11.24 -20.87 -0.06
C HIS A 541 -11.54 -20.13 1.23
N ILE A 542 -12.41 -20.73 2.03
CA ILE A 542 -12.69 -20.34 3.42
C ILE A 542 -12.50 -21.54 4.35
N GLY A 543 -11.83 -21.31 5.48
CA GLY A 543 -11.60 -22.29 6.53
C GLY A 543 -12.55 -22.04 7.70
N VAL A 544 -13.41 -23.01 7.99
CA VAL A 544 -14.52 -22.92 8.95
C VAL A 544 -14.39 -23.96 10.08
N GLY A 545 -13.17 -24.40 10.38
CA GLY A 545 -12.88 -25.40 11.39
C GLY A 545 -11.50 -26.04 11.22
N GLU A 546 -11.16 -26.98 12.10
CA GLU A 546 -9.86 -27.67 12.13
C GLU A 546 -9.83 -28.96 11.31
N GLN A 547 -10.99 -29.59 11.07
CA GLN A 547 -11.05 -30.89 10.39
C GLN A 547 -10.68 -30.77 8.91
N ILE A 548 -10.31 -31.89 8.31
CA ILE A 548 -9.81 -31.93 6.93
C ILE A 548 -10.84 -31.42 5.91
N ASP A 549 -12.13 -31.68 6.20
CA ASP A 549 -13.27 -31.26 5.38
C ASP A 549 -13.74 -29.81 5.66
N ASP A 550 -13.09 -29.10 6.58
CA ASP A 550 -13.49 -27.75 6.99
C ASP A 550 -12.83 -26.64 6.14
N LEU A 551 -12.07 -27.00 5.10
CA LEU A 551 -11.67 -26.08 4.05
C LEU A 551 -12.67 -26.19 2.89
N ARG A 552 -13.25 -25.05 2.50
CA ARG A 552 -14.27 -25.01 1.45
C ARG A 552 -13.87 -24.10 0.34
N THR A 553 -14.25 -24.47 -0.88
CA THR A 553 -14.28 -23.54 -2.00
C THR A 553 -15.26 -22.42 -1.67
N PHE A 554 -14.82 -21.18 -1.85
CA PHE A 554 -15.64 -20.02 -1.55
C PHE A 554 -16.74 -19.86 -2.60
N ASN A 555 -17.96 -19.57 -2.11
CA ASN A 555 -19.11 -19.23 -2.91
C ASN A 555 -19.81 -18.04 -2.23
N ALA A 556 -19.92 -16.92 -2.93
CA ALA A 556 -20.48 -15.69 -2.38
C ALA A 556 -21.90 -15.88 -1.86
N LYS A 557 -22.76 -16.56 -2.63
CA LYS A 557 -24.14 -16.81 -2.26
C LYS A 557 -24.25 -17.68 -1.02
N ASP A 558 -23.63 -18.87 -1.02
CA ASP A 558 -23.70 -19.79 0.12
C ASP A 558 -23.15 -19.15 1.40
N PHE A 559 -22.11 -18.32 1.27
CA PHE A 559 -21.51 -17.60 2.38
C PHE A 559 -22.46 -16.56 2.97
N VAL A 560 -23.06 -15.71 2.12
CA VAL A 560 -24.02 -14.69 2.57
C VAL A 560 -25.29 -15.34 3.09
N ASP A 561 -25.83 -16.35 2.42
CA ASP A 561 -26.98 -17.10 2.90
C ASP A 561 -26.71 -17.69 4.29
N ALA A 562 -25.54 -18.30 4.50
CA ALA A 562 -25.16 -18.84 5.81
C ALA A 562 -25.01 -17.76 6.90
N LEU A 563 -24.59 -16.54 6.55
CA LEU A 563 -24.54 -15.42 7.49
C LEU A 563 -25.94 -14.95 7.91
N PHE A 564 -26.90 -14.96 6.98
CA PHE A 564 -28.24 -14.41 7.16
C PHE A 564 -29.32 -15.45 7.53
N THR A 565 -28.97 -16.74 7.60
CA THR A 565 -29.92 -17.82 7.96
C THR A 565 -30.27 -17.78 9.45
N GLN A 566 -31.57 -17.84 9.79
CA GLN A 566 -32.06 -17.81 11.18
C GLN A 566 -31.93 -19.18 11.89
N GLU A 567 -31.87 -19.21 13.23
CA GLU A 567 -31.96 -20.44 14.03
C GLU A 567 -33.37 -21.09 13.96
N SER A 568 -34.41 -20.34 13.59
CA SER A 568 -35.80 -20.80 13.47
C SER A 568 -36.08 -21.74 12.29
N ASP A 569 -35.17 -21.82 11.31
CA ASP A 569 -35.29 -22.71 10.14
C ASP A 569 -34.82 -24.15 10.41
N GLU A 570 -34.39 -24.47 11.64
CA GLU A 570 -33.89 -25.81 12.01
C GLU A 570 -34.99 -26.84 12.30
N ASN A 571 -36.27 -26.42 12.34
CA ASN A 571 -37.42 -27.28 12.63
C ASN A 571 -38.44 -27.38 11.48
N LYS A 572 -38.04 -27.11 10.23
CA LYS A 572 -38.89 -27.33 9.04
C LYS A 572 -38.35 -28.41 8.12
#